data_AF-A0A9P3LM78-F1
#
_entry.id   AF-A0A9P3LM78-F1
#
_cell.length_a   1.000
_cell.length_b   1.000
_cell.length_c   1.000
_cell.angle_alpha   90.00
_cell.angle_beta   90.00
_cell.angle_gamma   90.00
#
_symmetry.space_group_name_H-M   'P 1'
#
loop_
_entity.id
_entity.type
_entity.pdbx_description
1 polymer ?
#
loop_
_entity_poly.entity_id
_entity_poly.type
_entity_poly.pdbx_seq_one_letter_code
_entity_poly.pdbx_strand_id
1 'polypeptide(L)'
;MHPCLIIDEILQNILGRVDDKALYSVSLVCRAFLDPANDELWADLPGLSPLIKCLPRELLGASRDYEKCLTVVRPPLPSELYRFDHYARRVKYLSG
;
A
#
# COMPACT_ATOMS: atom_id res chain seq x y z
N MET A 1 9.11 0.48 -25.42
CA MET A 1 9.65 0.85 -24.10
C MET A 1 11.17 0.87 -24.21
N HIS A 2 11.85 1.89 -23.68
CA HIS A 2 13.31 1.93 -23.71
C HIS A 2 13.87 0.82 -22.79
N PRO A 3 14.90 0.06 -23.17
CA PRO A 3 15.41 -1.07 -22.38
C PRO A 3 15.77 -0.73 -20.92
N CYS A 4 16.25 0.48 -20.65
CA CYS A 4 16.54 0.91 -19.28
C CYS A 4 15.31 0.97 -18.35
N LEU A 5 14.10 1.13 -18.90
CA LEU A 5 12.85 1.17 -18.14
C LEU A 5 12.32 -0.23 -17.79
N ILE A 6 13.06 -1.28 -18.17
CA ILE A 6 12.79 -2.67 -17.78
C ILE A 6 13.62 -3.07 -16.55
N ILE A 7 14.60 -2.25 -16.17
CA ILE A 7 15.41 -2.48 -14.97
C ILE A 7 14.68 -1.84 -13.79
N ASP A 8 14.15 -2.66 -12.90
CA ASP A 8 13.31 -2.23 -11.79
C ASP A 8 14.03 -1.21 -10.91
N GLU A 9 15.34 -1.35 -10.68
CA GLU A 9 16.11 -0.41 -9.86
C GLU A 9 16.21 0.98 -10.50
N ILE A 10 16.35 1.05 -11.83
CA ILE A 10 16.37 2.32 -12.56
C ILE A 10 14.98 2.95 -12.48
N LEU A 11 13.94 2.15 -12.69
CA LEU A 11 12.57 2.63 -12.66
C LEU A 11 12.17 3.11 -11.27
N GLN A 12 12.45 2.34 -10.21
CA GLN A 12 12.23 2.74 -8.81
C GLN A 12 12.98 4.03 -8.46
N ASN A 13 14.23 4.21 -8.91
CA ASN A 13 14.98 5.46 -8.70
C ASN A 13 14.32 6.68 -9.36
N ILE A 14 13.67 6.50 -10.52
CA ILE A 14 12.91 7.56 -11.18
C ILE A 14 11.60 7.81 -10.44
N LEU A 15 10.89 6.74 -10.07
CA LEU A 15 9.58 6.81 -9.42
C LEU A 15 9.66 7.38 -8.00
N GLY A 16 10.72 7.09 -7.24
CA GLY A 16 10.95 7.69 -5.92
C GLY A 16 11.19 9.22 -5.94
N ARG A 17 11.14 9.86 -7.11
CA ARG A 17 11.25 11.33 -7.28
C ARG A 17 9.97 11.99 -7.77
N VAL A 18 8.88 11.25 -7.93
CA VAL A 18 7.58 11.81 -8.36
C VAL A 18 6.56 11.74 -7.21
N ASP A 19 5.46 12.47 -7.35
CA ASP A 19 4.39 12.49 -6.33
C ASP A 19 3.46 11.27 -6.45
N ASP A 20 2.68 11.00 -5.39
CA ASP A 20 1.74 9.88 -5.33
C ASP A 20 0.74 9.87 -6.49
N LYS A 21 0.36 11.06 -6.99
CA LYS A 21 -0.56 11.20 -8.12
C LYS A 21 0.09 10.71 -9.41
N ALA A 22 1.36 11.05 -9.64
CA ALA A 22 2.12 10.51 -10.75
C ALA A 22 2.36 8.99 -10.58
N LEU A 23 2.73 8.52 -9.37
CA LEU A 23 2.90 7.08 -9.10
C LEU A 23 1.63 6.28 -9.43
N TYR A 24 0.48 6.75 -8.96
CA TYR A 24 -0.81 6.14 -9.28
C TYR A 24 -1.05 6.13 -10.79
N SER A 25 -0.85 7.25 -11.47
CA SER A 25 -1.04 7.35 -12.93
C SER A 25 -0.11 6.39 -13.69
N VAL A 26 1.16 6.30 -13.28
CA VAL A 26 2.17 5.43 -13.88
C VAL A 26 1.83 3.95 -13.69
N SER A 27 1.32 3.57 -12.52
CA SER A 27 0.88 2.19 -12.24
C SER A 27 -0.20 1.68 -13.20
N LEU A 28 -0.98 2.60 -13.79
CA LEU A 28 -2.07 2.29 -14.73
C LEU A 28 -1.63 2.22 -16.19
N VAL A 29 -0.40 2.66 -16.53
CA VAL A 29 0.06 2.73 -17.93
C VAL A 29 0.31 1.34 -18.51
N CYS A 30 1.09 0.51 -17.81
CA CYS A 30 1.42 -0.84 -18.28
C CYS A 30 1.85 -1.76 -17.14
N ARG A 31 1.83 -3.08 -17.38
CA ARG A 31 2.18 -4.10 -16.38
C ARG A 31 3.61 -3.96 -15.84
N ALA A 32 4.57 -3.55 -16.67
CA ALA A 32 5.95 -3.36 -16.23
C ALA A 32 6.10 -2.24 -15.19
N PHE A 33 5.17 -1.27 -15.18
CA PHE A 33 5.22 -0.14 -14.26
C PHE A 33 4.35 -0.36 -13.02
N LEU A 34 3.48 -1.37 -13.04
CA LEU A 34 2.51 -1.62 -11.98
C LEU A 34 3.18 -1.88 -10.63
N ASP A 35 4.11 -2.84 -10.58
CA ASP A 35 4.76 -3.23 -9.33
C ASP A 35 5.75 -2.16 -8.84
N PRO A 36 6.68 -1.64 -9.67
CA PRO A 36 7.60 -0.58 -9.22
C PRO A 36 6.89 0.69 -8.74
N ALA A 37 5.79 1.09 -9.39
CA ALA A 37 5.03 2.26 -8.95
C ALA A 37 4.22 2.00 -7.69
N ASN A 38 3.66 0.80 -7.50
CA ASN A 38 3.00 0.44 -6.25
C ASN A 38 3.99 0.30 -5.09
N ASP A 39 5.20 -0.22 -5.34
CA ASP A 39 6.23 -0.33 -4.31
C ASP A 39 6.58 1.05 -3.75
N GLU A 40 6.76 2.06 -4.61
CA GLU A 40 7.01 3.43 -4.18
C GLU A 40 5.76 4.10 -3.59
N LEU A 41 4.57 3.89 -4.16
CA LEU A 41 3.32 4.48 -3.64
C LEU A 41 2.98 4.00 -2.23
N TRP A 42 3.33 2.76 -1.90
CA TRP A 42 3.11 2.17 -0.59
C TRP A 42 4.35 2.22 0.32
N ALA A 43 5.47 2.76 -0.15
CA ALA A 43 6.72 2.80 0.62
C ALA A 43 6.61 3.67 1.88
N ASP A 44 5.93 4.81 1.80
CA ASP A 44 5.70 5.72 2.90
C ASP A 44 4.20 5.98 3.06
N LEU A 45 3.64 5.59 4.21
CA LEU A 45 2.21 5.78 4.49
C LEU A 45 2.01 6.84 5.59
N PRO A 46 0.97 7.69 5.48
CA PRO A 46 0.56 8.61 6.53
C PRO A 46 -0.14 7.85 7.66
N GLY A 47 0.63 7.05 8.40
CA GLY A 47 0.19 6.12 9.43
C GLY A 47 -0.44 4.84 8.89
N LEU A 48 -1.04 4.05 9.80
CA LEU A 48 -1.58 2.72 9.48
C LEU A 48 -2.95 2.74 8.76
N SER A 49 -3.61 3.89 8.69
CA SER A 49 -4.97 4.01 8.14
C SER A 49 -5.14 3.38 6.74
N PRO A 50 -4.21 3.57 5.78
CA PRO A 50 -4.33 2.94 4.46
C PRO A 50 -4.32 1.40 4.51
N LEU A 51 -3.45 0.81 5.34
CA LEU A 51 -3.41 -0.64 5.54
C LEU A 51 -4.67 -1.18 6.22
N ILE A 52 -5.16 -0.48 7.24
CA ILE A 52 -6.39 -0.89 7.94
C ILE A 52 -7.60 -0.88 6.99
N LYS A 53 -7.63 0.02 6.01
CA LYS A 53 -8.66 0.04 4.96
C LYS A 53 -8.57 -1.15 3.98
N CYS A 54 -7.47 -1.90 3.97
CA CYS A 54 -7.36 -3.14 3.19
C CYS A 54 -8.06 -4.33 3.84
N LEU A 55 -8.38 -4.26 5.13
CA LEU A 55 -9.13 -5.29 5.84
C LEU A 55 -10.64 -5.19 5.51
N PRO A 56 -11.38 -6.32 5.52
CA PRO A 56 -12.83 -6.29 5.42
C PRO A 56 -13.45 -5.44 6.54
N ARG A 57 -14.48 -4.66 6.20
CA ARG A 57 -15.11 -3.73 7.16
C ARG A 57 -15.75 -4.47 8.33
N GLU A 58 -16.24 -5.67 8.08
CA GLU A 58 -16.89 -6.56 9.02
C GLU A 58 -15.93 -7.12 10.08
N LEU A 59 -14.62 -7.04 9.82
CA LEU A 59 -13.59 -7.42 10.77
C LEU A 59 -13.34 -6.33 11.82
N LEU A 60 -13.73 -5.08 11.53
CA LEU A 60 -13.42 -3.91 12.33
C LEU A 60 -14.67 -3.34 13.01
N GLY A 61 -14.56 -3.09 14.31
CA GLY A 61 -15.58 -2.46 15.14
C GLY A 61 -15.05 -1.19 15.81
N ALA A 62 -15.95 -0.39 16.37
CA ALA A 62 -15.54 0.71 17.25
C ALA A 62 -15.04 0.16 18.59
N SER A 63 -13.95 0.73 19.10
CA SER A 63 -13.51 0.46 20.48
C SER A 63 -14.53 1.00 21.48
N ARG A 64 -14.75 0.24 22.56
CA ARG A 64 -15.58 0.68 23.70
C ARG A 64 -14.80 1.56 24.68
N ASP A 65 -13.48 1.36 24.73
CA ASP A 65 -12.61 1.95 25.75
C ASP A 65 -11.88 3.21 25.26
N TYR A 66 -11.76 3.37 23.93
CA TYR A 66 -10.96 4.45 23.32
C TYR A 66 -11.70 5.10 22.16
N GLU A 67 -11.87 6.41 22.25
CA GLU A 67 -12.43 7.20 21.14
C GLU A 67 -11.47 7.15 19.94
N LYS A 68 -12.01 6.94 18.73
CA LYS A 68 -11.26 6.83 17.46
C LYS A 68 -10.36 5.59 17.30
N CYS A 69 -10.47 4.59 18.18
CA CYS A 69 -9.81 3.30 17.98
C CYS A 69 -10.74 2.28 17.30
N LEU A 70 -10.14 1.43 16.45
CA LEU A 70 -10.80 0.28 15.85
C LEU A 70 -10.39 -1.00 16.59
N THR A 71 -11.33 -1.90 16.78
CA THR A 71 -11.11 -3.23 17.38
C THR A 71 -11.39 -4.32 16.37
N VAL A 72 -10.61 -5.38 16.42
CA VAL A 72 -10.86 -6.58 15.61
C VAL A 72 -11.96 -7.38 16.30
N VAL A 73 -13.14 -7.48 15.69
CA VAL A 73 -14.35 -8.05 16.34
C VAL A 73 -14.38 -9.58 16.32
N ARG A 74 -13.55 -10.19 15.49
CA ARG A 74 -13.36 -11.65 15.37
C ARG A 74 -11.99 -11.96 14.78
N PRO A 75 -11.45 -13.17 14.95
CA PRO A 75 -10.23 -13.58 14.26
C PRO A 75 -10.39 -13.48 12.72
N PRO A 76 -9.41 -12.89 12.01
CA PRO A 76 -9.41 -12.86 10.55
C PRO A 76 -9.11 -14.23 9.95
N LEU A 77 -9.76 -14.54 8.82
CA LEU A 77 -9.36 -15.67 7.99
C LEU A 77 -8.09 -15.31 7.18
N PRO A 78 -7.23 -16.28 6.85
CA PRO A 78 -6.04 -16.01 6.04
C PRO A 78 -6.35 -15.31 4.71
N SER A 79 -7.47 -15.65 4.06
CA SER A 79 -7.91 -15.01 2.81
C SER A 79 -8.31 -13.54 2.98
N GLU A 80 -8.77 -13.15 4.17
CA GLU A 80 -9.15 -11.76 4.48
C GLU A 80 -7.94 -10.86 4.68
N LEU A 81 -6.79 -11.45 5.04
CA LEU A 81 -5.53 -10.74 5.19
C LEU A 81 -4.78 -10.56 3.88
N TYR A 82 -5.18 -11.23 2.80
CA TYR A 82 -4.43 -11.22 1.53
C TYR A 82 -4.11 -9.82 1.01
N ARG A 83 -5.10 -8.90 0.99
CA ARG A 83 -4.88 -7.52 0.53
C ARG A 83 -4.00 -6.74 1.49
N PHE A 84 -4.20 -6.93 2.79
CA PHE A 84 -3.38 -6.31 3.82
C PHE A 84 -1.92 -6.75 3.65
N ASP A 85 -1.65 -8.05 3.60
CA ASP A 85 -0.30 -8.62 3.46
C ASP A 85 0.36 -8.21 2.14
N HIS A 86 -0.40 -8.16 1.05
CA HIS A 86 0.09 -7.75 -0.26
C HIS A 86 0.68 -6.34 -0.24
N TYR A 87 0.00 -5.39 0.41
CA TYR A 87 0.47 -4.01 0.50
C TYR A 87 1.42 -3.76 1.67
N ALA A 88 1.22 -4.43 2.81
CA ALA A 88 2.06 -4.27 4.00
C ALA A 88 3.54 -4.56 3.73
N ARG A 89 3.84 -5.53 2.85
CA ARG A 89 5.21 -5.87 2.44
C ARG A 89 5.94 -4.76 1.69
N ARG A 90 5.20 -3.80 1.12
CA ARG A 90 5.76 -2.66 0.37
C ARG A 90 6.10 -1.47 1.28
N VAL A 91 5.53 -1.44 2.48
CA VAL A 91 5.72 -0.34 3.44
C VAL A 91 7.13 -0.38 4.02
N LYS A 92 7.86 0.73 3.84
CA LYS A 92 9.21 0.94 4.38
C LYS A 92 9.17 1.88 5.59
N TYR A 93 8.28 2.89 5.57
CA TYR A 93 8.18 3.93 6.59
C TYR A 93 6.73 4.29 6.89
N LEU A 94 6.50 4.83 8.09
CA LEU A 94 5.24 5.42 8.51
C LEU A 94 5.50 6.88 8.88
N SER A 95 5.10 7.81 8.03
CA SER A 95 5.12 9.25 8.28
C SER A 95 3.84 9.68 9.02
N GLY A 96 3.77 9.32 10.30
CA GLY A 96 2.67 9.69 11.22
C GLY A 96 3.01 10.87 12.10
#